data_AF-A0A8X7QPQ9-F1
#
_entry.id   AF-A0A8X7QPQ9-F1
#
_cell.length_a   1.000
_cell.length_b   1.000
_cell.length_c   1.000
_cell.angle_alpha   90.00
_cell.angle_beta   90.00
_cell.angle_gamma   90.00
#
_symmetry.space_group_name_H-M   'P 1'
#
loop_
_entity.id
_entity.type
_entity.pdbx_description
1 polymer ?
#
loop_
_entity_poly.entity_id
_entity_poly.type
_entity_poly.pdbx_seq_one_letter_code
_entity_poly.pdbx_strand_id
1 'polypeptide(L)'
;MSMSRRGMLSFFAILSVLLQCTNSLTSSPTAIINPSKVKQVSSKPRAFVYEGFLTELECDHMVSLAKASLKRSAVADNDSGESKFSEVRTSSGTFIPKAKDPIVSGIEDKISTWTFLPKENGEDMQVLRYEHGQKYDAHFDYFHDKVNIVRGGHRIATVLMYLSNVTRGGETVFPNAEIPSRRELTENKDDLSDCAKKGIAVKPRKGDALLFFNLHPDAIPDPLSLHGGCPVIEGEKWSATKWIHVDSFDKIVTPGGNCTDMNESCERWAVLGECTKNPEYMVGTAELPGYCRRSCKAC
;
A
#
# COMPACT_ATOMS: atom_id res chain seq x y z
N MET A 1 -69.91 -21.49 55.14
CA MET A 1 -68.96 -21.06 56.19
C MET A 1 -67.67 -20.66 55.46
N SER A 2 -67.39 -19.35 55.28
CA SER A 2 -66.58 -18.51 56.20
C SER A 2 -65.18 -19.10 56.38
N MET A 3 -64.01 -18.47 56.14
CA MET A 3 -63.52 -17.11 55.88
C MET A 3 -62.09 -17.31 55.29
N SER A 4 -61.65 -16.64 54.22
CA SER A 4 -61.01 -15.31 54.13
C SER A 4 -59.65 -15.13 54.84
N ARG A 5 -58.65 -14.78 53.99
CA ARG A 5 -57.43 -13.94 54.18
C ARG A 5 -56.11 -14.54 54.69
N ARG A 6 -55.09 -14.44 53.81
CA ARG A 6 -53.75 -13.81 53.94
C ARG A 6 -52.78 -14.62 53.05
N GLY A 7 -51.88 -14.07 52.24
CA GLY A 7 -51.43 -12.72 52.01
C GLY A 7 -50.38 -12.77 50.89
N MET A 8 -50.32 -11.65 50.17
CA MET A 8 -49.53 -11.30 49.00
C MET A 8 -48.00 -11.36 49.20
N LEU A 9 -47.29 -11.98 48.25
CA LEU A 9 -45.87 -11.79 47.90
C LEU A 9 -45.82 -12.03 46.36
N SER A 10 -45.85 -11.01 45.50
CA SER A 10 -44.70 -10.24 44.99
C SER A 10 -43.52 -11.16 44.60
N PHE A 11 -42.94 -11.20 43.40
CA PHE A 11 -42.74 -10.17 42.37
C PHE A 11 -42.17 -10.86 41.10
N PHE A 12 -42.61 -10.42 39.91
CA PHE A 12 -41.85 -10.26 38.64
C PHE A 12 -41.15 -11.44 37.90
N ALA A 13 -41.74 -11.74 36.73
CA ALA A 13 -41.12 -11.76 35.40
C ALA A 13 -39.75 -12.46 35.17
N ILE A 14 -39.79 -13.59 34.44
CA ILE A 14 -38.71 -14.01 33.54
C ILE A 14 -39.36 -14.49 32.23
N LEU A 15 -39.52 -13.58 31.28
CA LEU A 15 -39.68 -13.88 29.86
C LEU A 15 -38.36 -13.50 29.19
N SER A 16 -37.46 -14.47 29.02
CA SER A 16 -36.16 -14.23 28.39
C SER A 16 -35.83 -15.34 27.40
N VAL A 17 -35.96 -14.95 26.12
CA VAL A 17 -35.01 -15.23 25.04
C VAL A 17 -34.75 -16.69 24.67
N LEU A 18 -35.56 -17.19 23.74
CA LEU A 18 -35.12 -18.14 22.70
C LEU A 18 -35.28 -17.46 21.33
N LEU A 19 -34.54 -16.35 21.15
CA LEU A 19 -34.19 -15.90 19.81
C LEU A 19 -32.92 -16.67 19.46
N GLN A 20 -33.08 -17.85 18.84
CA GLN A 20 -31.96 -18.53 18.21
C GLN A 20 -31.45 -17.60 17.12
N CYS A 21 -30.32 -16.97 17.40
CA CYS A 21 -29.52 -16.24 16.44
C CYS A 21 -29.25 -17.18 15.26
N THR A 22 -30.00 -17.00 14.18
CA THR A 22 -29.46 -17.21 12.84
C THR A 22 -28.34 -16.19 12.67
N ASN A 23 -27.18 -16.46 13.25
CA ASN A 23 -25.94 -15.87 12.77
C ASN A 23 -25.71 -16.48 11.40
N SER A 24 -26.37 -15.89 10.41
CA SER A 24 -25.86 -15.88 9.05
C SER A 24 -24.42 -15.40 9.15
N LEU A 25 -23.49 -16.34 9.12
CA LEU A 25 -22.15 -16.13 8.60
C LEU A 25 -22.38 -15.58 7.19
N THR A 26 -22.50 -14.27 7.07
CA THR A 26 -22.28 -13.60 5.80
C THR A 26 -20.82 -13.87 5.48
N SER A 27 -20.57 -14.98 4.80
CA SER A 27 -19.30 -15.19 4.13
C SER A 27 -19.10 -13.95 3.27
N SER A 28 -18.13 -13.12 3.63
CA SER A 28 -17.62 -12.10 2.72
C SER A 28 -17.42 -12.82 1.39
N PRO A 29 -18.00 -12.34 0.26
CA PRO A 29 -17.84 -13.00 -1.02
C PRO A 29 -16.34 -13.21 -1.20
N THR A 30 -15.94 -14.48 -1.17
CA THR A 30 -14.54 -14.85 -1.19
C THR A 30 -13.94 -14.17 -2.40
N ALA A 31 -12.78 -13.54 -2.25
CA ALA A 31 -12.06 -12.92 -3.36
C ALA A 31 -11.77 -13.97 -4.44
N ILE A 32 -12.71 -14.19 -5.37
CA ILE A 32 -12.54 -15.17 -6.44
C ILE A 32 -11.51 -14.60 -7.41
N ILE A 33 -10.28 -15.06 -7.28
CA ILE A 33 -9.21 -14.83 -8.25
C ILE A 33 -9.46 -15.76 -9.43
N ASN A 34 -9.47 -15.19 -10.64
CA ASN A 34 -9.52 -15.92 -11.89
C ASN A 34 -8.12 -15.86 -12.55
N PRO A 35 -7.33 -16.94 -12.46
CA PRO A 35 -5.98 -16.97 -13.04
C PRO A 35 -5.96 -16.76 -14.56
N SER A 36 -7.05 -17.07 -15.28
CA SER A 36 -7.10 -16.87 -16.74
C SER A 36 -7.04 -15.41 -17.16
N LYS A 37 -7.27 -14.47 -16.23
CA LYS A 37 -7.17 -13.02 -16.45
C LYS A 37 -5.78 -12.47 -16.13
N VAL A 38 -4.84 -13.31 -15.69
CA VAL A 38 -3.48 -12.91 -15.35
C VAL A 38 -2.56 -13.12 -16.54
N LYS A 39 -1.83 -12.09 -16.93
CA LYS A 39 -0.82 -12.11 -18.00
C LYS A 39 0.54 -11.77 -17.42
N GLN A 40 1.54 -12.61 -17.67
CA GLN A 40 2.91 -12.28 -17.32
C GLN A 40 3.41 -11.18 -18.28
N VAL A 41 3.80 -10.05 -17.71
CA VAL A 41 4.38 -8.94 -18.48
C VAL A 41 5.89 -8.89 -18.36
N SER A 42 6.51 -9.52 -17.37
CA SER A 42 7.97 -9.71 -17.37
C SER A 42 8.34 -10.92 -16.52
N SER A 43 9.41 -11.61 -16.93
CA SER A 43 10.08 -12.62 -16.11
C SER A 43 11.07 -11.97 -15.13
N LYS A 44 11.68 -10.84 -15.53
CA LYS A 44 12.71 -10.12 -14.79
C LYS A 44 12.57 -8.61 -15.02
N PRO A 45 12.07 -7.84 -14.04
CA PRO A 45 11.58 -8.31 -12.75
C PRO A 45 10.32 -9.18 -12.94
N ARG A 46 9.97 -9.99 -11.95
CA ARG A 46 8.71 -10.75 -12.03
C ARG A 46 7.55 -9.76 -11.98
N ALA A 47 6.79 -9.67 -13.07
CA ALA A 47 5.67 -8.74 -13.18
C ALA A 47 4.48 -9.36 -13.93
N PHE A 48 3.28 -9.12 -13.42
CA PHE A 48 2.02 -9.71 -13.89
C PHE A 48 0.92 -8.64 -13.89
N VAL A 49 0.10 -8.63 -14.93
CA VAL A 49 -1.12 -7.83 -14.99
C VAL A 49 -2.32 -8.73 -14.78
N TYR A 50 -3.20 -8.37 -13.86
CA TYR A 50 -4.53 -8.95 -13.71
C TYR A 50 -5.53 -8.01 -14.39
N GLU A 51 -6.21 -8.50 -15.42
CA GLU A 51 -7.21 -7.72 -16.15
C GLU A 51 -8.56 -7.66 -15.41
N GLY A 52 -9.06 -6.46 -15.11
CA GLY A 52 -10.31 -6.27 -14.34
C GLY A 52 -10.24 -6.88 -12.94
N PHE A 53 -9.15 -6.61 -12.22
CA PHE A 53 -8.95 -6.97 -10.81
C PHE A 53 -9.89 -6.21 -9.87
N LEU A 54 -10.11 -4.92 -10.15
CA LEU A 54 -11.12 -4.09 -9.52
C LEU A 54 -12.33 -3.96 -10.45
N THR A 55 -13.50 -3.90 -9.83
CA THR A 55 -14.74 -3.47 -10.48
C THR A 55 -14.74 -1.95 -10.66
N GLU A 56 -15.55 -1.46 -11.60
CA GLU A 56 -15.74 -0.01 -11.80
C GLU A 56 -16.18 0.70 -10.52
N LEU A 57 -17.07 0.07 -9.72
CA LEU A 57 -17.55 0.60 -8.43
C LEU A 57 -16.43 0.71 -7.40
N GLU A 58 -15.56 -0.30 -7.31
CA GLU A 58 -14.39 -0.25 -6.41
C GLU A 58 -13.42 0.86 -6.83
N CYS A 59 -13.17 1.03 -8.14
CA CYS A 59 -12.33 2.12 -8.64
C CYS A 59 -12.90 3.49 -8.27
N ASP A 60 -14.19 3.72 -8.54
CA ASP A 60 -14.85 4.99 -8.27
C ASP A 60 -14.92 5.30 -6.77
N HIS A 61 -15.11 4.27 -5.94
CA HIS A 61 -15.08 4.38 -4.48
C HIS A 61 -13.70 4.83 -3.98
N MET A 62 -12.62 4.19 -4.44
CA MET A 62 -11.25 4.56 -4.07
C MET A 62 -10.91 6.00 -4.48
N VAL A 63 -11.33 6.43 -5.67
CA VAL A 63 -11.17 7.82 -6.14
C VAL A 63 -11.98 8.79 -5.26
N SER A 64 -13.20 8.43 -4.87
CA SER A 64 -14.06 9.27 -4.01
C SER A 64 -13.46 9.48 -2.63
N LEU A 65 -12.99 8.41 -1.98
CA LEU A 65 -12.27 8.48 -0.69
C LEU A 65 -11.04 9.39 -0.80
N ALA A 66 -10.28 9.28 -1.89
CA ALA A 66 -9.08 10.06 -2.08
C ALA A 66 -9.34 11.55 -2.30
N LYS A 67 -10.37 11.92 -3.09
CA LYS A 67 -10.70 13.31 -3.42
C LYS A 67 -10.91 14.20 -2.18
N ALA A 68 -11.39 13.63 -1.08
CA ALA A 68 -11.60 14.35 0.17
C ALA A 68 -10.29 14.78 0.87
N SER A 69 -9.14 14.23 0.49
CA SER A 69 -7.88 14.39 1.24
C SER A 69 -6.62 14.43 0.36
N LEU A 70 -6.77 14.74 -0.93
CA LEU A 70 -5.63 14.89 -1.84
C LEU A 70 -4.76 16.09 -1.45
N LYS A 71 -3.47 15.84 -1.30
CA LYS A 71 -2.43 16.87 -1.15
C LYS A 71 -1.34 16.60 -2.18
N ARG A 72 -0.45 17.58 -2.42
CA ARG A 72 0.72 17.35 -3.28
C ARG A 72 1.55 16.19 -2.70
N SER A 73 1.95 15.23 -3.54
CA SER A 73 2.70 14.05 -3.10
C SER A 73 4.12 14.42 -2.68
N ALA A 74 4.63 13.72 -1.68
CA ALA A 74 6.03 13.75 -1.27
C ALA A 74 6.64 12.35 -1.44
N VAL A 75 7.97 12.28 -1.48
CA VAL A 75 8.74 11.03 -1.59
C VAL A 75 9.62 10.92 -0.34
N ALA A 76 9.80 9.70 0.18
CA ALA A 76 10.75 9.45 1.26
C ALA A 76 12.17 9.62 0.73
N ASP A 77 12.96 10.43 1.41
CA ASP A 77 14.39 10.63 1.12
C ASP A 77 15.18 9.36 1.46
N ASN A 78 16.04 8.91 0.54
CA ASN A 78 16.78 7.66 0.67
C ASN A 78 17.84 7.68 1.78
N ASP A 79 18.32 8.86 2.19
CA ASP A 79 19.37 9.00 3.18
C ASP A 79 18.79 9.36 4.57
N SER A 80 17.78 10.23 4.60
CA SER A 80 17.18 10.72 5.86
C SER A 80 15.84 10.08 6.23
N GLY A 81 15.15 9.41 5.29
CA GLY A 81 13.79 8.90 5.48
C GLY A 81 12.70 9.99 5.53
N GLU A 82 13.07 11.27 5.40
CA GLU A 82 12.13 12.39 5.49
C GLU A 82 11.29 12.56 4.22
N SER A 83 10.05 13.00 4.38
CA SER A 83 9.13 13.27 3.28
C SER A 83 9.42 14.62 2.63
N LYS A 84 10.03 14.64 1.44
CA LYS A 84 10.35 15.89 0.70
C LYS A 84 9.41 16.11 -0.49
N PHE A 85 9.00 17.36 -0.70
CA PHE A 85 8.35 17.78 -1.95
C PHE A 85 9.35 17.60 -3.10
N SER A 86 8.99 16.75 -4.07
CA SER A 86 9.97 16.26 -5.03
C SER A 86 9.61 16.64 -6.47
N GLU A 87 10.60 17.09 -7.25
CA GLU A 87 10.49 17.19 -8.71
C GLU A 87 10.45 15.82 -9.39
N VAL A 88 10.87 14.77 -8.66
CA VAL A 88 10.91 13.36 -9.09
C VAL A 88 9.49 12.79 -9.18
N ARG A 89 8.57 13.24 -8.32
CA ARG A 89 7.16 12.83 -8.29
C ARG A 89 6.24 14.04 -8.20
N THR A 90 5.54 14.32 -9.29
CA THR A 90 4.76 15.55 -9.42
C THR A 90 3.25 15.36 -9.23
N SER A 91 2.82 14.17 -8.77
CA SER A 91 1.41 13.85 -8.52
C SER A 91 0.83 14.51 -7.27
N SER A 92 -0.50 14.49 -7.15
CA SER A 92 -1.19 14.60 -5.86
C SER A 92 -1.51 13.21 -5.30
N GLY A 93 -1.55 13.06 -3.98
CA GLY A 93 -1.76 11.78 -3.34
C GLY A 93 -2.32 11.87 -1.93
N THR A 94 -2.80 10.73 -1.44
CA THR A 94 -3.26 10.53 -0.06
C THR A 94 -3.18 9.05 0.30
N PHE A 95 -3.24 8.74 1.60
CA PHE A 95 -3.29 7.37 2.09
C PHE A 95 -4.69 7.04 2.58
N ILE A 96 -5.20 5.88 2.17
CA ILE A 96 -6.44 5.29 2.67
C ILE A 96 -6.05 4.23 3.69
N PRO A 97 -6.45 4.38 4.97
CA PRO A 97 -6.14 3.42 6.02
C PRO A 97 -6.60 2.01 5.69
N LYS A 98 -5.85 1.00 6.17
CA LYS A 98 -6.26 -0.40 6.12
C LYS A 98 -7.66 -0.59 6.70
N ALA A 99 -8.43 -1.51 6.09
CA ALA A 99 -9.79 -1.83 6.50
C ALA A 99 -10.70 -0.60 6.77
N LYS A 100 -10.46 0.53 6.08
CA LYS A 100 -11.21 1.79 6.27
C LYS A 100 -12.72 1.60 6.19
N ASP A 101 -13.16 0.75 5.26
CA ASP A 101 -14.54 0.33 5.07
C ASP A 101 -14.59 -1.07 4.44
N PRO A 102 -15.78 -1.69 4.28
CA PRO A 102 -15.90 -3.03 3.72
C PRO A 102 -15.38 -3.19 2.28
N ILE A 103 -15.43 -2.14 1.46
CA ILE A 103 -14.93 -2.18 0.08
C ILE A 103 -13.40 -2.22 0.11
N VAL A 104 -12.79 -1.34 0.90
CA VAL A 104 -11.33 -1.30 1.13
C VAL A 104 -10.83 -2.66 1.67
N SER A 105 -11.50 -3.21 2.69
CA SER A 105 -11.15 -4.53 3.24
C SER A 105 -11.27 -5.65 2.19
N GLY A 106 -12.30 -5.62 1.34
CA GLY A 106 -12.48 -6.61 0.27
C GLY A 106 -11.40 -6.52 -0.80
N ILE A 107 -10.92 -5.31 -1.13
CA ILE A 107 -9.77 -5.12 -2.02
C ILE A 107 -8.50 -5.72 -1.39
N GLU A 108 -8.28 -5.52 -0.08
CA GLU A 108 -7.14 -6.10 0.63
C GLU A 108 -7.20 -7.64 0.67
N ASP A 109 -8.39 -8.22 0.82
CA ASP A 109 -8.62 -9.68 0.70
C ASP A 109 -8.24 -10.20 -0.69
N LYS A 110 -8.65 -9.49 -1.75
CA LYS A 110 -8.26 -9.84 -3.14
C LYS A 110 -6.76 -9.76 -3.35
N ILE A 111 -6.11 -8.71 -2.84
CA ILE A 111 -4.66 -8.54 -2.96
C ILE A 111 -3.94 -9.69 -2.25
N SER A 112 -4.33 -10.01 -1.02
CA SER A 112 -3.72 -11.11 -0.26
C SER A 112 -3.92 -12.46 -0.96
N THR A 113 -5.13 -12.72 -1.46
CA THR A 113 -5.44 -13.97 -2.17
C THR A 113 -4.63 -14.10 -3.47
N TRP A 114 -4.49 -13.03 -4.24
CA TRP A 114 -3.75 -13.06 -5.52
C TRP A 114 -2.23 -13.17 -5.32
N THR A 115 -1.69 -12.45 -4.34
CA THR A 115 -0.25 -12.38 -4.09
C THR A 115 0.28 -13.54 -3.25
N PHE A 116 -0.60 -14.26 -2.54
CA PHE A 116 -0.25 -15.22 -1.49
C PHE A 116 0.54 -14.58 -0.34
N LEU A 117 0.44 -13.26 -0.16
CA LEU A 117 1.07 -12.54 0.94
C LEU A 117 0.01 -12.13 1.99
N PRO A 118 0.29 -12.24 3.29
CA PRO A 118 -0.67 -11.90 4.33
C PRO A 118 -1.08 -10.42 4.32
N LYS A 119 -2.32 -10.11 4.73
CA LYS A 119 -2.84 -8.73 4.75
C LYS A 119 -2.10 -7.83 5.74
N GLU A 120 -1.64 -8.41 6.84
CA GLU A 120 -0.86 -7.76 7.89
C GLU A 120 0.50 -7.24 7.39
N ASN A 121 1.03 -7.79 6.30
CA ASN A 121 2.27 -7.33 5.66
C ASN A 121 2.06 -6.06 4.83
N GLY A 122 0.82 -5.70 4.51
CA GLY A 122 0.52 -4.56 3.66
C GLY A 122 0.47 -3.22 4.42
N GLU A 123 1.04 -2.17 3.82
CA GLU A 123 0.85 -0.77 4.27
C GLU A 123 -0.56 -0.24 3.97
N ASP A 124 -0.89 0.96 4.42
CA ASP A 124 -2.06 1.72 3.92
C ASP A 124 -2.01 1.88 2.38
N MET A 125 -3.17 1.93 1.71
CA MET A 125 -3.19 2.11 0.27
C MET A 125 -2.92 3.57 -0.12
N GLN A 126 -1.90 3.81 -0.94
CA GLN A 126 -1.60 5.14 -1.44
C GLN A 126 -2.37 5.41 -2.74
N VAL A 127 -3.31 6.35 -2.72
CA VAL A 127 -4.04 6.79 -3.92
C VAL A 127 -3.38 8.04 -4.50
N LEU A 128 -3.25 8.07 -5.83
CA LEU A 128 -2.49 9.07 -6.57
C LEU A 128 -3.26 9.55 -7.78
N ARG A 129 -3.09 10.84 -8.09
CA ARG A 129 -3.62 11.51 -9.26
C ARG A 129 -2.50 12.19 -10.03
N TYR A 130 -2.39 11.89 -11.32
CA TYR A 130 -1.48 12.53 -12.25
C TYR A 130 -2.28 13.25 -13.34
N GLU A 131 -2.05 14.56 -13.42
CA GLU A 131 -2.57 15.44 -14.47
C GLU A 131 -1.61 15.49 -15.67
N HIS A 132 -1.98 16.24 -16.70
CA HIS A 132 -1.16 16.41 -17.90
C HIS A 132 0.29 16.81 -17.56
N GLY A 133 1.25 16.08 -18.13
CA GLY A 133 2.69 16.26 -17.91
C GLY A 133 3.23 15.71 -16.58
N GLN A 134 2.37 15.41 -15.60
CA GLN A 134 2.83 14.85 -14.32
C GLN A 134 3.34 13.42 -14.50
N LYS A 135 4.37 13.08 -13.72
CA LYS A 135 5.14 11.84 -13.85
C LYS A 135 5.66 11.36 -12.49
N TYR A 136 6.25 10.17 -12.50
CA TYR A 136 7.13 9.70 -11.44
C TYR A 136 8.39 9.12 -12.09
N ASP A 137 9.54 9.72 -11.82
CA ASP A 137 10.82 9.21 -12.29
C ASP A 137 11.11 7.81 -11.73
N ALA A 138 12.04 7.12 -12.39
CA ALA A 138 12.37 5.75 -12.09
C ALA A 138 12.94 5.61 -10.66
N HIS A 139 12.39 4.68 -9.89
CA HIS A 139 12.74 4.45 -8.49
C HIS A 139 12.54 2.96 -8.12
N PHE A 140 12.99 2.63 -6.91
CA PHE A 140 12.74 1.33 -6.28
C PHE A 140 11.68 1.49 -5.20
N ASP A 141 10.86 0.46 -5.04
CA ASP A 141 9.91 0.39 -3.92
C ASP A 141 10.54 -0.24 -2.68
N TYR A 142 11.65 -0.99 -2.80
CA TYR A 142 12.40 -1.46 -1.64
C TYR A 142 13.27 -0.33 -1.05
N PHE A 143 13.48 -0.37 0.27
CA PHE A 143 14.25 0.65 0.97
C PHE A 143 15.77 0.49 0.77
N HIS A 144 16.50 1.60 0.86
CA HIS A 144 17.97 1.59 0.99
C HIS A 144 18.40 1.95 2.41
N ASP A 145 17.53 2.65 3.14
CA ASP A 145 17.74 3.05 4.51
C ASP A 145 17.36 1.90 5.47
N LYS A 146 18.05 1.85 6.60
CA LYS A 146 17.74 0.89 7.66
C LYS A 146 16.47 1.25 8.42
N VAL A 147 15.96 2.48 8.26
CA VAL A 147 14.91 3.05 9.11
C VAL A 147 13.56 2.42 8.79
N ASN A 148 13.21 2.42 7.51
CA ASN A 148 11.97 1.89 6.98
C ASN A 148 11.93 0.36 7.01
N ILE A 149 13.10 -0.30 7.03
CA ILE A 149 13.21 -1.77 7.14
C ILE A 149 12.77 -2.26 8.53
N VAL A 150 12.87 -1.44 9.58
CA VAL A 150 12.51 -1.89 10.95
C VAL A 150 11.05 -2.33 11.05
N ARG A 151 10.15 -1.72 10.29
CA ARG A 151 8.73 -2.08 10.27
C ARG A 151 8.43 -3.03 9.11
N GLY A 152 8.33 -4.32 9.41
CA GLY A 152 7.98 -5.35 8.44
C GLY A 152 9.10 -5.77 7.47
N GLY A 153 10.27 -5.12 7.49
CA GLY A 153 11.37 -5.41 6.56
C GLY A 153 11.21 -4.70 5.21
N HIS A 154 11.95 -5.14 4.18
CA HIS A 154 11.77 -4.63 2.83
C HIS A 154 10.36 -4.93 2.29
N ARG A 155 9.89 -4.07 1.40
CA ARG A 155 8.72 -4.34 0.56
C ARG A 155 9.07 -5.43 -0.44
N ILE A 156 8.47 -6.62 -0.32
CA ILE A 156 8.70 -7.75 -1.22
C ILE A 156 7.97 -7.59 -2.57
N ALA A 157 6.79 -6.98 -2.54
CA ALA A 157 5.95 -6.84 -3.71
C ALA A 157 5.14 -5.54 -3.67
N THR A 158 4.77 -5.07 -4.86
CA THR A 158 3.90 -3.93 -5.07
C THR A 158 2.73 -4.34 -5.94
N VAL A 159 1.52 -3.99 -5.51
CA VAL A 159 0.32 -4.06 -6.35
C VAL A 159 -0.12 -2.64 -6.69
N LEU A 160 0.03 -2.28 -7.97
CA LEU A 160 -0.40 -1.00 -8.53
C LEU A 160 -1.71 -1.20 -9.29
N MET A 161 -2.81 -0.69 -8.73
CA MET A 161 -4.14 -0.75 -9.33
C MET A 161 -4.43 0.53 -10.10
N TYR A 162 -4.93 0.40 -11.33
CA TYR A 162 -5.31 1.53 -12.17
C TYR A 162 -6.79 1.87 -11.96
N LEU A 163 -7.07 3.07 -11.47
CA LEU A 163 -8.42 3.53 -11.13
C LEU A 163 -9.07 4.37 -12.23
N SER A 164 -8.34 4.68 -13.30
CA SER A 164 -8.84 5.36 -14.50
C SER A 164 -8.19 4.81 -15.76
N ASN A 165 -8.88 5.01 -16.89
CA ASN A 165 -8.27 4.86 -18.21
C ASN A 165 -7.47 6.12 -18.53
N VAL A 166 -6.31 5.97 -19.15
CA VAL A 166 -5.53 7.09 -19.69
C VAL A 166 -5.47 6.98 -21.20
N THR A 167 -5.84 8.05 -21.90
CA THR A 167 -5.91 8.06 -23.36
C THR A 167 -4.52 7.89 -23.96
N ARG A 168 -3.54 8.70 -23.51
CA ARG A 168 -2.14 8.64 -23.95
C ARG A 168 -1.17 8.93 -22.82
N GLY A 169 -0.06 8.19 -22.79
CA GLY A 169 0.94 8.30 -21.72
C GLY A 169 0.49 7.62 -20.43
N GLY A 170 1.14 7.97 -19.31
CA GLY A 170 0.78 7.44 -17.98
C GLY A 170 1.16 5.98 -17.75
N GLU A 171 1.91 5.34 -18.64
CA GLU A 171 2.34 3.95 -18.51
C GLU A 171 3.21 3.75 -17.26
N THR A 172 3.16 2.55 -16.69
CA THR A 172 4.19 2.10 -15.73
C THR A 172 5.28 1.40 -16.51
N VAL A 173 6.51 1.92 -16.48
CA VAL A 173 7.64 1.41 -17.27
C VAL A 173 8.71 0.82 -16.36
N PHE A 174 9.27 -0.32 -16.77
CA PHE A 174 10.43 -0.98 -16.18
C PHE A 174 11.61 -0.85 -17.15
N PRO A 175 12.42 0.23 -17.05
CA PRO A 175 13.51 0.50 -18.00
C PRO A 175 14.61 -0.56 -18.01
N ASN A 176 14.80 -1.27 -16.90
CA ASN A 176 15.85 -2.29 -16.77
C ASN A 176 15.34 -3.71 -17.00
N ALA A 177 14.06 -3.90 -17.32
CA ALA A 177 13.51 -5.25 -17.48
C ALA A 177 14.14 -5.99 -18.66
N GLU A 178 14.39 -7.29 -18.50
CA GLU A 178 14.91 -8.12 -19.60
C GLU A 178 13.83 -8.27 -20.68
N ILE A 179 14.13 -7.79 -21.89
CA ILE A 179 13.25 -7.91 -23.05
C ILE A 179 13.57 -9.22 -23.77
N PRO A 180 12.65 -10.19 -23.84
CA PRO A 180 12.88 -11.40 -24.62
C PRO A 180 12.97 -11.03 -26.11
N SER A 181 13.93 -11.60 -26.83
CA SER A 181 14.13 -11.37 -28.27
C SER A 181 12.88 -11.62 -29.12
N ARG A 182 11.99 -12.54 -28.70
CA ARG A 182 10.70 -12.78 -29.38
C ARG A 182 9.70 -11.64 -29.24
N ARG A 183 9.79 -10.85 -28.16
CA ARG A 183 8.83 -9.78 -27.85
C ARG A 183 9.12 -8.51 -28.64
N GLU A 184 10.37 -8.26 -29.00
CA GLU A 184 10.76 -7.17 -29.89
C GLU A 184 10.05 -7.23 -31.25
N LEU A 185 9.59 -8.41 -31.66
CA LEU A 185 8.99 -8.66 -32.98
C LEU A 185 7.46 -8.55 -33.00
N THR A 186 6.78 -8.51 -31.84
CA THR A 186 5.32 -8.72 -31.78
C THR A 186 4.52 -7.58 -31.15
N GLU A 187 5.14 -6.68 -30.39
CA GLU A 187 4.42 -5.56 -29.78
C GLU A 187 4.30 -4.39 -30.75
N ASN A 188 3.06 -4.04 -31.10
CA ASN A 188 2.77 -2.78 -31.76
C ASN A 188 3.05 -1.63 -30.78
N LYS A 189 4.25 -1.04 -30.87
CA LYS A 189 4.73 0.05 -30.01
C LYS A 189 4.14 1.42 -30.39
N ASP A 190 3.27 1.49 -31.41
CA ASP A 190 2.76 2.77 -31.92
C ASP A 190 1.84 3.48 -30.91
N ASP A 191 1.22 2.73 -30.00
CA ASP A 191 0.34 3.26 -28.95
C ASP A 191 1.08 3.62 -27.63
N LEU A 192 2.39 3.37 -27.56
CA LEU A 192 3.22 3.68 -26.39
C LEU A 192 3.86 5.06 -26.48
N SER A 193 3.95 5.76 -25.35
CA SER A 193 4.75 6.98 -25.24
C SER A 193 6.24 6.72 -25.42
N ASP A 194 7.01 7.74 -25.78
CA ASP A 194 8.47 7.61 -25.91
C ASP A 194 9.16 7.27 -24.58
N CYS A 195 8.54 7.62 -23.46
CA CYS A 195 8.95 7.15 -22.14
C CYS A 195 8.76 5.64 -22.00
N ALA A 196 7.59 5.12 -22.37
CA ALA A 196 7.25 3.71 -22.24
C ALA A 196 8.09 2.80 -23.15
N LYS A 197 8.52 3.30 -24.32
CA LYS A 197 9.39 2.56 -25.26
C LYS A 197 10.78 2.25 -24.70
N LYS A 198 11.19 2.85 -23.57
CA LYS A 198 12.51 2.63 -22.93
C LYS A 198 12.64 1.29 -22.19
N GLY A 199 11.57 0.51 -22.06
CA GLY A 199 11.59 -0.77 -21.39
C GLY A 199 10.30 -1.56 -21.58
N ILE A 200 10.03 -2.51 -20.69
CA ILE A 200 8.72 -3.16 -20.63
C ILE A 200 7.74 -2.19 -19.94
N ALA A 201 6.60 -1.94 -20.57
CA ALA A 201 5.62 -1.00 -20.05
C ALA A 201 4.21 -1.59 -19.98
N VAL A 202 3.42 -1.07 -19.04
CA VAL A 202 2.01 -1.42 -18.83
C VAL A 202 1.16 -0.17 -18.95
N LYS A 203 0.20 -0.17 -19.88
CA LYS A 203 -0.75 0.93 -20.08
C LYS A 203 -1.82 0.90 -18.98
N PRO A 204 -2.13 2.04 -18.33
CA PRO A 204 -3.17 2.11 -17.32
C PRO A 204 -4.56 1.92 -17.96
N ARG A 205 -5.23 0.84 -17.55
CA ARG A 205 -6.62 0.55 -17.91
C ARG A 205 -7.42 0.41 -16.63
N LYS A 206 -8.54 1.12 -16.50
CA LYS A 206 -9.36 1.13 -15.29
C LYS A 206 -9.74 -0.31 -14.92
N GLY A 207 -9.58 -0.65 -13.65
CA GLY A 207 -9.86 -1.97 -13.12
C GLY A 207 -8.67 -2.93 -13.14
N ASP A 208 -7.66 -2.72 -13.99
CA ASP A 208 -6.49 -3.59 -14.03
C ASP A 208 -5.57 -3.36 -12.82
N ALA A 209 -4.84 -4.41 -12.43
CA ALA A 209 -3.80 -4.32 -11.42
C ALA A 209 -2.49 -4.92 -11.93
N LEU A 210 -1.38 -4.22 -11.69
CA LEU A 210 -0.02 -4.67 -11.94
C LEU A 210 0.60 -5.13 -10.63
N LEU A 211 0.93 -6.40 -10.53
CA LEU A 211 1.77 -6.97 -9.48
C LEU A 211 3.20 -7.07 -10.00
N PHE A 212 4.16 -6.53 -9.26
CA PHE A 212 5.58 -6.79 -9.48
C PHE A 212 6.32 -7.03 -8.17
N PHE A 213 7.39 -7.80 -8.24
CA PHE A 213 8.23 -8.13 -7.10
C PHE A 213 9.46 -7.25 -7.06
N ASN A 214 9.70 -6.67 -5.89
CA ASN A 214 10.83 -5.80 -5.60
C ASN A 214 12.05 -6.59 -5.11
N LEU A 215 11.81 -7.83 -4.65
CA LEU A 215 12.83 -8.75 -4.19
C LEU A 215 12.77 -10.05 -5.01
N HIS A 216 13.92 -10.69 -5.13
CA HIS A 216 14.03 -12.07 -5.53
C HIS A 216 13.42 -13.02 -4.48
N PRO A 217 13.12 -14.28 -4.83
CA PRO A 217 12.56 -15.25 -3.88
C PRO A 217 13.42 -15.53 -2.64
N ASP A 218 14.71 -15.23 -2.70
CA ASP A 218 15.67 -15.29 -1.59
C ASP A 218 15.69 -13.99 -0.74
N ALA A 219 14.72 -13.10 -0.96
CA ALA A 219 14.55 -11.80 -0.29
C ALA A 219 15.66 -10.77 -0.55
N ILE A 220 16.48 -10.97 -1.59
CA ILE A 220 17.47 -9.98 -2.02
C ILE A 220 16.81 -8.93 -2.94
N PRO A 221 17.08 -7.63 -2.79
CA PRO A 221 16.58 -6.60 -3.70
C PRO A 221 16.87 -6.88 -5.17
N ASP A 222 15.84 -6.78 -6.02
CA ASP A 222 15.93 -7.01 -7.46
C ASP A 222 16.19 -5.68 -8.18
N PRO A 223 17.42 -5.41 -8.69
CA PRO A 223 17.74 -4.15 -9.36
C PRO A 223 16.98 -3.98 -10.70
N LEU A 224 16.38 -5.05 -11.24
CA LEU A 224 15.56 -4.98 -12.43
C LEU A 224 14.14 -4.47 -12.12
N SER A 225 13.76 -4.39 -10.83
CA SER A 225 12.47 -3.83 -10.39
C SER A 225 12.41 -2.30 -10.42
N LEU A 226 13.47 -1.64 -10.93
CA LEU A 226 13.47 -0.20 -11.20
C LEU A 226 12.28 0.11 -12.10
N HIS A 227 11.41 1.02 -11.65
CA HIS A 227 10.19 1.34 -12.38
C HIS A 227 9.81 2.81 -12.21
N GLY A 228 9.03 3.34 -13.16
CA GLY A 228 8.56 4.71 -13.13
C GLY A 228 7.17 4.88 -13.74
N GLY A 229 6.56 6.03 -13.50
CA GLY A 229 5.32 6.46 -14.12
C GLY A 229 5.61 7.45 -15.24
N CYS A 230 5.38 7.05 -16.48
CA CYS A 230 5.54 7.94 -17.63
C CYS A 230 4.60 9.15 -17.56
N PRO A 231 4.99 10.30 -18.15
CA PRO A 231 4.15 11.48 -18.17
C PRO A 231 2.77 11.19 -18.77
N VAL A 232 1.72 11.72 -18.16
CA VAL A 232 0.38 11.70 -18.78
C VAL A 232 0.37 12.70 -19.93
N ILE A 233 0.03 12.25 -21.14
CA ILE A 233 -0.04 13.09 -22.33
C ILE A 233 -1.48 13.53 -22.57
N GLU A 234 -2.44 12.62 -22.43
CA GLU A 234 -3.86 12.90 -22.64
C GLU A 234 -4.73 12.09 -21.66
N GLY A 235 -5.69 12.77 -21.04
CA GLY A 235 -6.53 12.23 -19.97
C GLY A 235 -5.95 12.49 -18.58
N GLU A 236 -6.32 11.65 -17.63
CA GLU A 236 -5.93 11.76 -16.23
C GLU A 236 -5.72 10.37 -15.64
N LYS A 237 -4.59 10.18 -14.94
CA LYS A 237 -4.25 8.90 -14.31
C LYS A 237 -4.59 8.92 -12.83
N TRP A 238 -5.44 7.98 -12.41
CA TRP A 238 -5.62 7.62 -11.01
C TRP A 238 -5.07 6.22 -10.78
N SER A 239 -4.36 6.05 -9.66
CA SER A 239 -3.86 4.74 -9.25
C SER A 239 -3.89 4.58 -7.75
N ALA A 240 -4.05 3.33 -7.28
CA ALA A 240 -3.86 2.95 -5.88
C ALA A 240 -2.69 1.96 -5.78
N THR A 241 -1.71 2.27 -4.95
CA THR A 241 -0.56 1.41 -4.69
C THR A 241 -0.73 0.73 -3.33
N LYS A 242 -0.52 -0.59 -3.30
CA LYS A 242 -0.37 -1.37 -2.07
C LYS A 242 1.05 -1.93 -2.04
N TRP A 243 1.84 -1.46 -1.08
CA TRP A 243 3.14 -2.05 -0.77
C TRP A 243 2.99 -3.17 0.26
N ILE A 244 3.69 -4.27 0.05
CA ILE A 244 3.62 -5.46 0.89
C ILE A 244 5.02 -5.82 1.36
N HIS A 245 5.20 -5.95 2.66
CA HIS A 245 6.46 -6.24 3.32
C HIS A 245 6.76 -7.75 3.42
N VAL A 246 8.02 -8.10 3.70
CA VAL A 246 8.44 -9.48 3.97
C VAL A 246 7.87 -10.03 5.28
N ASP A 247 7.51 -9.16 6.23
CA ASP A 247 6.91 -9.49 7.52
C ASP A 247 5.76 -8.51 7.84
N SER A 248 4.99 -8.81 8.88
CA SER A 248 3.83 -8.03 9.30
C SER A 248 4.21 -6.57 9.58
N PHE A 249 3.60 -5.66 8.81
CA PHE A 249 3.68 -4.21 8.98
C PHE A 249 2.79 -3.72 10.15
N ASP A 250 1.81 -4.52 10.54
CA ASP A 250 0.93 -4.26 11.69
C ASP A 250 1.57 -4.63 13.04
N LYS A 251 2.79 -5.19 13.04
CA LYS A 251 3.50 -5.45 14.29
C LYS A 251 3.70 -4.12 14.99
N ILE A 252 3.05 -3.96 16.15
CA ILE A 252 3.45 -2.94 17.11
C ILE A 252 4.90 -3.27 17.44
N VAL A 253 5.82 -2.41 17.04
CA VAL A 253 7.21 -2.52 17.46
C VAL A 253 7.20 -2.11 18.93
N THR A 254 6.85 -3.06 19.80
CA THR A 254 6.86 -2.82 21.24
C THR A 254 8.25 -2.29 21.59
N PRO A 255 8.37 -1.20 22.36
CA PRO A 255 9.65 -0.70 22.86
C PRO A 255 10.16 -1.64 23.96
N GLY A 256 10.34 -2.93 23.63
CA GLY A 256 10.85 -3.98 24.49
C GLY A 256 12.36 -4.21 24.32
N GLY A 257 13.05 -3.28 23.66
CA GLY A 257 14.51 -3.21 23.66
C GLY A 257 14.99 -2.24 24.74
N ASN A 258 16.13 -2.54 25.36
CA ASN A 258 16.83 -1.60 26.24
C ASN A 258 16.89 -0.21 25.58
N CYS A 259 16.70 0.84 26.37
CA CYS A 259 16.79 2.21 25.88
C CYS A 259 18.19 2.48 25.31
N THR A 260 18.33 2.46 23.99
CA THR A 260 19.60 2.64 23.30
C THR A 260 19.44 3.57 22.12
N ASP A 261 20.49 4.31 21.83
CA ASP A 261 20.61 5.01 20.56
C ASP A 261 21.03 4.02 19.47
N MET A 262 20.36 4.11 18.33
CA MET A 262 20.60 3.27 17.16
C MET A 262 21.46 3.96 16.10
N ASN A 263 21.89 5.21 16.36
CA ASN A 263 22.78 5.97 15.50
C ASN A 263 23.87 6.65 16.33
N GLU A 264 25.11 6.59 15.87
CA GLU A 264 26.29 7.19 16.53
C GLU A 264 26.19 8.72 16.64
N SER A 265 25.41 9.37 15.77
CA SER A 265 25.19 10.82 15.80
C SER A 265 24.06 11.27 16.74
N CYS A 266 23.34 10.35 17.40
CA CYS A 266 22.17 10.69 18.22
C CYS A 266 22.47 11.72 19.31
N GLU A 267 23.62 11.62 19.99
CA GLU A 267 23.99 12.57 21.04
C GLU A 267 24.18 13.97 20.46
N ARG A 268 24.90 14.07 19.33
CA ARG A 268 25.11 15.34 18.62
C ARG A 268 23.80 15.97 18.17
N TRP A 269 22.90 15.17 17.59
CA TRP A 269 21.61 15.66 17.12
C TRP A 269 20.69 16.09 18.27
N ALA A 270 20.70 15.36 19.39
CA ALA A 270 19.97 15.77 20.58
C ALA A 270 20.45 17.13 21.11
N VAL A 271 21.77 17.36 21.15
CA VAL A 271 22.36 18.67 21.51
C VAL A 271 21.93 19.78 20.53
N LEU A 272 21.76 19.46 19.25
CA LEU A 272 21.27 20.40 18.22
C LEU A 272 19.74 20.65 18.25
N GLY A 273 19.04 20.01 19.19
CA GLY A 273 17.60 20.18 19.41
C GLY A 273 16.73 19.33 18.48
N GLU A 274 17.28 18.31 17.83
CA GLU A 274 16.53 17.47 16.88
C GLU A 274 15.42 16.66 17.56
N CYS A 275 15.52 16.39 18.87
CA CYS A 275 14.43 15.73 19.61
C CYS A 275 13.09 16.46 19.51
N THR A 276 13.11 17.78 19.32
CA THR A 276 11.91 18.60 19.16
C THR A 276 11.63 18.91 17.69
N LYS A 277 12.67 19.08 16.87
CA LYS A 277 12.53 19.42 15.44
C LYS A 277 12.12 18.21 14.59
N ASN A 278 12.60 17.02 14.95
CA ASN A 278 12.33 15.76 14.27
C ASN A 278 11.96 14.65 15.30
N PRO A 279 10.82 14.80 16.00
CA PRO A 279 10.44 13.91 17.09
C PRO A 279 10.14 12.49 16.61
N GLU A 280 9.63 12.30 15.39
CA GLU A 280 9.34 10.96 14.85
C GLU A 280 10.61 10.13 14.67
N TYR A 281 11.67 10.71 14.09
CA TYR A 281 12.94 10.00 13.95
C TYR A 281 13.66 9.84 15.30
N MET A 282 13.67 10.90 16.10
CA MET A 282 14.50 10.94 17.30
C MET A 282 13.85 10.19 18.48
N VAL A 283 12.56 10.41 18.71
CA VAL A 283 11.80 9.88 19.86
C VAL A 283 10.87 8.74 19.45
N GLY A 284 10.26 8.83 18.27
CA GLY A 284 9.26 7.86 17.79
C GLY A 284 7.83 8.30 18.02
N THR A 285 6.91 7.43 17.61
CA THR A 285 5.47 7.54 17.83
C THR A 285 5.00 6.49 18.85
N ALA A 286 3.69 6.41 19.08
CA ALA A 286 3.11 5.37 19.94
C ALA A 286 3.30 3.95 19.35
N GLU A 287 3.48 3.84 18.04
CA GLU A 287 3.55 2.59 17.28
C GLU A 287 4.99 2.19 16.89
N LEU A 288 5.89 3.17 16.83
CA LEU A 288 7.26 3.01 16.34
C LEU A 288 8.26 3.73 17.26
N PRO A 289 9.24 3.03 17.87
CA PRO A 289 10.28 3.69 18.64
C PRO A 289 11.21 4.49 17.73
N GLY A 290 11.58 5.70 18.17
CA GLY A 290 12.63 6.49 17.51
C GLY A 290 14.02 5.92 17.73
N TYR A 291 14.97 6.44 16.96
CA TYR A 291 16.36 5.95 16.88
C TYR A 291 17.26 6.53 17.95
N CYS A 292 16.91 7.69 18.49
CA CYS A 292 17.74 8.45 19.42
C CYS A 292 17.07 8.62 20.78
N ARG A 293 16.24 7.65 21.17
CA ARG A 293 15.38 7.75 22.35
C ARG A 293 16.18 7.94 23.63
N ARG A 294 17.36 7.32 23.75
CA ARG A 294 18.25 7.50 24.89
C ARG A 294 18.84 8.91 24.91
N SER A 295 19.39 9.39 23.79
CA SER A 295 19.91 10.75 23.65
C SER A 295 18.83 11.81 23.87
N CYS A 296 17.58 11.52 23.49
CA CYS A 296 16.42 12.40 23.69
C CYS A 296 15.70 12.22 25.02
N LYS A 297 16.17 11.31 25.89
CA LYS A 297 15.54 11.02 27.20
C LYS A 297 14.05 10.64 27.08
N ALA A 298 13.68 10.03 25.96
CA ALA A 298 12.35 9.47 25.72
C ALA A 298 12.19 8.04 26.28
N CYS A 299 13.30 7.52 26.76
CA CYS A 299 13.51 6.51 27.77
C CYS A 299 14.91 6.83 28.37
#